data_AF-A0A7V1NSY3-F1
#
_entry.id   AF-A0A7V1NSY3-F1
#
_cell.length_a   1.000
_cell.length_b   1.000
_cell.length_c   1.000
_cell.angle_alpha   90.00
_cell.angle_beta   90.00
_cell.angle_gamma   90.00
#
_symmetry.space_group_name_H-M   'P 1'
#
loop_
_entity.id
_entity.type
_entity.pdbx_description
1 polymer ?
#
loop_
_entity_poly.entity_id
_entity_poly.type
_entity_poly.pdbx_seq_one_letter_code
_entity_poly.pdbx_strand_id
1 'polypeptide(L)'
;MRARFLLVLASATLATGAMALLFACYPAPAAPLPPHFQRGMSYAAWWTGLYQQPEADRSLANLGTTGAECISLIVTCYQETVTATQIACLTDTRTPSDEDLVHVIDLAHSLGMSVMLKPHVDLNDFRFYARYHLYPPTVARAAGEDDRQFALEGGRSTCRARRPHPSSCLSI
;
A
#
# COMPACT_ATOMS: atom_id res chain seq x y z
N MET A 1 -47.98 49.85 -0.22
CA MET A 1 -46.86 49.48 0.69
C MET A 1 -46.91 48.05 1.22
N ARG A 2 -48.09 47.44 1.43
CA ARG A 2 -48.22 46.06 1.98
C ARG A 2 -47.69 44.93 1.08
N ALA A 3 -47.79 45.05 -0.24
CA ALA A 3 -47.37 44.00 -1.18
C ALA A 3 -45.83 43.82 -1.27
N ARG A 4 -45.06 44.89 -1.06
CA ARG A 4 -43.59 44.83 -1.07
C ARG A 4 -43.03 44.17 0.21
N PHE A 5 -43.70 44.34 1.34
CA PHE A 5 -43.31 43.71 2.62
C PHE A 5 -43.54 42.19 2.62
N LEU A 6 -44.64 41.73 2.00
CA LEU A 6 -44.95 40.30 1.89
C LEU A 6 -43.98 39.55 0.95
N LEU A 7 -43.50 40.19 -0.12
CA LEU A 7 -42.51 39.62 -1.04
C LEU A 7 -41.12 39.45 -0.41
N VAL A 8 -40.70 40.36 0.48
CA VAL A 8 -39.41 40.29 1.17
C VAL A 8 -39.40 39.21 2.26
N LEU A 9 -40.53 38.97 2.93
CA LEU A 9 -40.66 37.89 3.91
C LEU A 9 -40.71 36.49 3.27
N ALA A 10 -41.29 36.37 2.07
CA ALA A 10 -41.31 35.13 1.31
C ALA A 10 -39.92 34.71 0.78
N SER A 11 -39.08 35.67 0.37
CA SER A 11 -37.72 35.35 -0.10
C SER A 11 -36.77 34.97 1.04
N ALA A 12 -36.94 35.55 2.23
CA ALA A 12 -36.13 35.23 3.41
C ALA A 12 -36.33 33.80 3.94
N THR A 13 -37.53 33.23 3.76
CA THR A 13 -37.85 31.85 4.16
C THR A 13 -37.37 30.80 3.14
N LEU A 14 -37.40 31.12 1.84
CA LEU A 14 -36.82 30.29 0.77
C LEU A 14 -35.29 30.19 0.88
N ALA A 15 -34.60 31.28 1.24
CA ALA A 15 -33.14 31.29 1.39
C ALA A 15 -32.65 30.48 2.61
N THR A 16 -33.40 30.46 3.70
CA THR A 16 -33.06 29.68 4.90
C THR A 16 -33.33 28.18 4.74
N GLY A 17 -34.39 27.80 4.01
CA GLY A 17 -34.66 26.39 3.67
C GLY A 17 -33.60 25.78 2.76
N ALA A 18 -33.08 26.54 1.78
CA ALA A 18 -32.00 26.11 0.90
C ALA A 18 -30.66 25.93 1.64
N MET A 19 -30.36 26.79 2.62
CA MET A 19 -29.15 26.68 3.44
C MET A 19 -29.19 25.49 4.41
N ALA A 20 -30.38 25.11 4.92
CA ALA A 20 -30.56 23.93 5.76
C ALA A 20 -30.42 22.60 4.98
N LEU A 21 -30.88 22.57 3.72
CA LEU A 21 -30.69 21.42 2.82
C LEU A 21 -29.23 21.23 2.38
N LEU A 22 -28.46 22.32 2.28
CA LEU A 22 -27.01 22.25 2.02
C LEU A 22 -26.21 21.66 3.21
N PHE A 23 -26.70 21.82 4.45
CA PHE A 23 -26.05 21.25 5.64
C PHE A 23 -26.32 19.74 5.81
N ALA A 24 -27.45 19.24 5.31
CA ALA A 24 -27.84 17.83 5.41
C ALA A 24 -27.00 16.89 4.51
N CYS A 25 -26.25 17.45 3.56
CA CYS A 25 -25.35 16.70 2.68
C CYS A 25 -23.87 16.77 3.12
N TYR A 26 -23.58 17.30 4.31
CA TYR A 26 -22.21 17.24 4.83
C TYR A 26 -21.85 15.77 5.07
N PRO A 27 -20.85 15.21 4.36
CA PRO A 27 -20.42 13.86 4.61
C PRO A 27 -20.00 13.76 6.08
N ALA A 28 -20.54 12.76 6.77
CA ALA A 28 -20.13 12.49 8.14
C ALA A 28 -18.59 12.35 8.17
N PRO A 29 -17.91 12.97 9.16
CA PRO A 29 -16.47 12.81 9.29
C PRO A 29 -16.14 11.31 9.36
N ALA A 30 -15.11 10.89 8.63
CA ALA A 30 -14.67 9.52 8.64
C ALA A 30 -14.36 9.09 10.09
N ALA A 31 -14.79 7.89 10.45
CA ALA A 31 -14.48 7.33 11.76
C ALA A 31 -12.95 7.27 11.95
N PRO A 32 -12.44 7.57 13.17
CA PRO A 32 -11.01 7.52 13.44
C PRO A 32 -10.49 6.09 13.24
N LEU A 33 -9.24 5.98 12.77
CA LEU A 33 -8.59 4.70 12.59
C LEU A 33 -8.39 3.98 13.93
N PRO A 34 -8.41 2.64 13.96
CA PRO A 34 -8.08 1.88 15.15
C PRO A 34 -6.68 2.24 15.69
N PRO A 35 -6.46 2.12 17.01
CA PRO A 35 -5.11 2.19 17.57
C PRO A 35 -4.18 1.20 16.86
N HIS A 36 -2.95 1.63 16.56
CA HIS A 36 -1.93 0.82 15.88
C HIS A 36 -2.31 0.38 14.44
N PHE A 37 -3.22 1.09 13.78
CA PHE A 37 -3.48 0.87 12.35
C PHE A 37 -2.21 1.12 11.53
N GLN A 38 -1.75 0.10 10.80
CA GLN A 38 -0.55 0.18 9.98
C GLN A 38 -0.87 0.83 8.64
N ARG A 39 -0.35 2.03 8.40
CA ARG A 39 -0.47 2.72 7.12
C ARG A 39 0.65 2.27 6.19
N GLY A 40 0.49 1.07 5.64
CA GLY A 40 1.53 0.41 4.85
C GLY A 40 1.35 0.50 3.34
N MET A 41 2.45 0.48 2.60
CA MET A 41 2.48 0.27 1.15
C MET A 41 3.49 -0.81 0.77
N SER A 42 3.19 -1.60 -0.26
CA SER A 42 4.15 -2.56 -0.84
C SER A 42 5.23 -1.82 -1.61
N TYR A 43 6.50 -2.18 -1.38
CA TYR A 43 7.65 -1.57 -2.03
C TYR A 43 8.53 -2.67 -2.63
N ALA A 44 8.82 -2.57 -3.94
CA ALA A 44 9.38 -3.65 -4.71
C ALA A 44 10.37 -3.15 -5.78
N ALA A 45 11.46 -3.89 -5.95
CA ALA A 45 12.35 -3.82 -7.09
C ALA A 45 12.69 -5.26 -7.51
N TRP A 46 12.84 -5.47 -8.82
CA TRP A 46 12.92 -6.82 -9.42
C TRP A 46 14.32 -7.24 -9.83
N TRP A 47 15.32 -6.37 -9.66
CA TRP A 47 16.68 -6.65 -10.06
C TRP A 47 17.69 -6.24 -8.99
N THR A 48 18.78 -6.98 -8.91
CA THR A 48 19.93 -6.68 -8.07
C THR A 48 20.49 -5.29 -8.40
N GLY A 49 20.87 -4.53 -7.37
CA GLY A 49 21.41 -3.18 -7.46
C GLY A 49 20.36 -2.09 -7.59
N LEU A 50 19.08 -2.41 -7.76
CA LEU A 50 18.04 -1.39 -7.98
C LEU A 50 17.69 -0.61 -6.73
N TYR A 51 17.70 -1.23 -5.55
CA TYR A 51 17.43 -0.50 -4.31
C TYR A 51 18.53 0.48 -3.94
N GLN A 52 19.75 0.28 -4.43
CA GLN A 52 20.88 1.21 -4.26
C GLN A 52 20.85 2.41 -5.23
N GLN A 53 19.89 2.45 -6.17
CA GLN A 53 19.83 3.55 -7.12
C GLN A 53 19.24 4.82 -6.47
N PRO A 54 19.76 6.01 -6.79
CA PRO A 54 19.22 7.27 -6.28
C PRO A 54 17.73 7.48 -6.58
N GLU A 55 17.21 6.88 -7.65
CA GLU A 55 15.79 6.89 -8.01
C GLU A 55 14.95 6.08 -7.02
N ALA A 56 15.47 4.95 -6.52
CA ALA A 56 14.81 4.16 -5.49
C ALA A 56 14.74 4.95 -4.18
N ASP A 57 15.85 5.60 -3.78
CA ASP A 57 15.90 6.45 -2.59
C ASP A 57 14.86 7.57 -2.66
N ARG A 58 14.81 8.27 -3.81
CA ARG A 58 13.81 9.31 -4.07
C ARG A 58 12.39 8.76 -4.04
N SER A 59 12.16 7.57 -4.60
CA SER A 59 10.86 6.91 -4.58
C SER A 59 10.40 6.59 -3.16
N LEU A 60 11.30 6.08 -2.31
CA LEU A 60 10.99 5.77 -0.91
C LEU A 60 10.76 7.05 -0.08
N ALA A 61 11.54 8.11 -0.30
CA ALA A 61 11.28 9.41 0.33
C ALA A 61 9.91 9.98 -0.07
N ASN A 62 9.56 9.91 -1.37
CA ASN A 62 8.25 10.31 -1.86
C ASN A 62 7.12 9.48 -1.26
N LEU A 63 7.34 8.18 -1.03
CA LEU A 63 6.37 7.32 -0.37
C LEU A 63 6.02 7.82 1.03
N GLY A 64 6.99 8.29 1.81
CA GLY A 64 6.75 8.90 3.12
C GLY A 64 5.80 10.11 3.06
N THR A 65 5.83 10.87 1.97
CA THR A 65 4.92 12.03 1.78
C THR A 65 3.45 11.66 1.62
N THR A 66 3.14 10.39 1.33
CA THR A 66 1.76 9.90 1.20
C THR A 66 1.07 9.67 2.56
N GLY A 67 1.81 9.75 3.66
CA GLY A 67 1.33 9.41 5.01
C GLY A 67 1.46 7.92 5.35
N ALA A 68 2.14 7.14 4.50
CA ALA A 68 2.57 5.79 4.81
C ALA A 68 3.62 5.79 5.94
N GLU A 69 3.45 4.91 6.92
CA GLU A 69 4.35 4.74 8.07
C GLU A 69 5.14 3.43 8.01
N CYS A 70 4.77 2.52 7.12
CA CYS A 70 5.50 1.28 6.93
C CYS A 70 5.56 0.84 5.47
N ILE A 71 6.55 0.02 5.17
CA ILE A 71 6.66 -0.65 3.87
C ILE A 71 6.59 -2.17 4.03
N SER A 72 5.96 -2.83 3.07
CA SER A 72 6.14 -4.25 2.82
C SER A 72 7.20 -4.42 1.76
N LEU A 73 8.45 -4.69 2.16
CA LEU A 73 9.59 -4.86 1.26
C LEU A 73 9.57 -6.26 0.64
N ILE A 74 9.39 -6.34 -0.68
CA ILE A 74 9.25 -7.61 -1.40
C ILE A 74 10.62 -8.12 -1.86
N VAL A 75 10.91 -9.39 -1.60
CA VAL A 75 12.10 -10.08 -2.10
C VAL A 75 11.66 -11.38 -2.74
N THR A 76 11.87 -11.53 -4.05
CA THR A 76 11.41 -12.72 -4.78
C THR A 76 12.57 -13.65 -5.08
N CYS A 77 12.41 -14.91 -4.68
CA CYS A 77 13.20 -16.04 -5.13
C CYS A 77 12.39 -16.90 -6.11
N TYR A 78 13.05 -17.83 -6.78
CA TYR A 78 12.43 -18.57 -7.87
C TYR A 78 12.52 -20.09 -7.69
N GLN A 79 11.51 -20.80 -8.20
CA GLN A 79 11.53 -22.26 -8.33
C GLN A 79 11.15 -22.65 -9.76
N GLU A 80 11.73 -23.74 -10.28
CA GLU A 80 11.55 -24.10 -11.70
C GLU A 80 10.11 -24.50 -12.07
N THR A 81 9.43 -25.23 -11.18
CA THR A 81 8.07 -25.74 -11.42
C THR A 81 7.25 -25.72 -10.14
N VAL A 82 5.93 -25.85 -10.22
CA VAL A 82 5.04 -25.90 -9.03
C VAL A 82 5.32 -27.07 -8.08
N THR A 83 5.99 -28.12 -8.57
CA THR A 83 6.39 -29.29 -7.78
C THR A 83 7.89 -29.31 -7.45
N ALA A 84 8.64 -28.29 -7.86
CA ALA A 84 10.05 -28.21 -7.52
C ALA A 84 10.23 -28.02 -6.02
N THR A 85 11.24 -28.68 -5.44
CA THR A 85 11.56 -28.58 -4.01
C THR A 85 12.77 -27.69 -3.74
N GLN A 86 13.36 -27.11 -4.79
CA GLN A 86 14.49 -26.20 -4.70
C GLN A 86 14.01 -24.77 -4.98
N ILE A 87 14.37 -23.86 -4.08
CA ILE A 87 14.14 -22.42 -4.22
C ILE A 87 15.52 -21.78 -4.43
N ALA A 88 15.68 -21.12 -5.56
CA ALA A 88 16.88 -20.42 -5.96
C ALA A 88 16.71 -18.91 -5.70
N CYS A 89 17.52 -18.38 -4.79
CA CYS A 89 17.68 -16.95 -4.57
C CYS A 89 19.09 -16.56 -5.06
N LEU A 90 19.24 -15.36 -5.62
CA LEU A 90 20.56 -14.81 -6.01
C LEU A 90 21.34 -15.65 -7.05
N THR A 91 20.69 -16.60 -7.73
CA THR A 91 21.30 -17.39 -8.80
C THR A 91 21.43 -16.61 -10.12
N ASP A 92 20.76 -15.46 -10.18
CA ASP A 92 20.81 -14.48 -11.26
C ASP A 92 20.53 -13.08 -10.69
N THR A 93 20.32 -12.11 -11.57
CA THR A 93 20.10 -10.71 -11.20
C THR A 93 18.66 -10.37 -10.79
N ARG A 94 17.72 -11.33 -10.71
CA ARG A 94 16.28 -11.09 -10.44
C ARG A 94 15.90 -11.06 -8.96
N THR A 95 16.87 -11.21 -8.09
CA THR A 95 16.67 -11.09 -6.64
C THR A 95 17.55 -9.94 -6.14
N PRO A 96 17.00 -8.95 -5.41
CA PRO A 96 17.82 -7.94 -4.73
C PRO A 96 18.88 -8.59 -3.84
N SER A 97 20.10 -8.05 -3.80
CA SER A 97 21.17 -8.59 -2.94
C SER A 97 20.94 -8.24 -1.47
N ASP A 98 21.69 -8.87 -0.57
CA ASP A 98 21.62 -8.51 0.85
C ASP A 98 22.01 -7.04 1.08
N GLU A 99 22.99 -6.51 0.33
CA GLU A 99 23.38 -5.10 0.38
C GLU A 99 22.25 -4.17 -0.08
N ASP A 100 21.50 -4.56 -1.12
CA ASP A 100 20.30 -3.84 -1.54
C ASP A 100 19.27 -3.75 -0.40
N LEU A 101 19.04 -4.88 0.30
CA LEU A 101 18.08 -4.96 1.39
C LEU A 101 18.53 -4.13 2.59
N VAL A 102 19.80 -4.22 2.99
CA VAL A 102 20.35 -3.40 4.07
C VAL A 102 20.18 -1.92 3.75
N HIS A 103 20.57 -1.50 2.54
CA HIS A 103 20.46 -0.09 2.11
C HIS A 103 19.03 0.45 2.21
N VAL A 104 18.05 -0.26 1.62
CA VAL A 104 16.65 0.21 1.63
C VAL A 104 16.02 0.14 3.03
N ILE A 105 16.38 -0.85 3.84
CA ILE A 105 15.89 -0.97 5.23
C ILE A 105 16.42 0.19 6.07
N ASP A 106 17.71 0.48 5.97
CA ASP A 106 18.33 1.58 6.71
C ASP A 106 17.76 2.93 6.27
N LEU A 107 17.56 3.14 4.96
CA LEU A 107 16.92 4.33 4.45
C LEU A 107 15.47 4.46 4.96
N ALA A 108 14.68 3.39 4.92
CA ALA A 108 13.31 3.39 5.44
C ALA A 108 13.27 3.77 6.92
N HIS A 109 14.14 3.18 7.75
CA HIS A 109 14.26 3.53 9.16
C HIS A 109 14.70 4.98 9.36
N SER A 110 15.62 5.49 8.54
CA SER A 110 16.06 6.91 8.61
C SER A 110 14.92 7.89 8.31
N LEU A 111 13.95 7.46 7.50
CA LEU A 111 12.73 8.21 7.17
C LEU A 111 11.61 8.02 8.22
N GLY A 112 11.87 7.27 9.30
CA GLY A 112 10.89 6.99 10.35
C GLY A 112 9.85 5.94 9.98
N MET A 113 10.07 5.18 8.89
CA MET A 113 9.17 4.12 8.45
C MET A 113 9.54 2.79 9.10
N SER A 114 8.56 1.96 9.44
CA SER A 114 8.79 0.56 9.82
C SER A 114 8.87 -0.34 8.59
N VAL A 115 9.64 -1.43 8.66
CA VAL A 115 9.77 -2.38 7.55
C VAL A 115 9.20 -3.75 7.91
N MET A 116 8.35 -4.28 7.04
CA MET A 116 7.99 -5.70 7.00
C MET A 116 8.69 -6.34 5.81
N LEU A 117 9.67 -7.22 6.07
CA LEU A 117 10.27 -8.03 5.02
C LEU A 117 9.28 -9.10 4.56
N LYS A 118 9.08 -9.22 3.25
CA LYS A 118 8.13 -10.13 2.63
C LYS A 118 8.82 -11.00 1.55
N PRO A 119 9.53 -12.08 1.96
CA PRO A 119 10.11 -13.04 1.03
C PRO A 119 9.02 -13.80 0.26
N HIS A 120 9.17 -13.88 -1.06
CA HIS A 120 8.26 -14.46 -2.03
C HIS A 120 8.96 -15.57 -2.82
N VAL A 121 8.17 -16.52 -3.33
CA VAL A 121 8.63 -17.53 -4.29
C VAL A 121 7.74 -17.46 -5.53
N ASP A 122 8.35 -17.25 -6.68
CA ASP A 122 7.69 -17.28 -7.99
C ASP A 122 8.24 -18.42 -8.87
N LEU A 123 7.49 -18.78 -9.91
CA LEU A 123 7.96 -19.74 -10.90
C LEU A 123 9.01 -19.11 -11.83
N ASN A 124 10.05 -19.87 -12.14
CA ASN A 124 11.06 -19.50 -13.13
C ASN A 124 10.56 -19.73 -14.58
N ASP A 125 9.31 -19.35 -14.88
CA ASP A 125 8.75 -19.50 -16.22
C ASP A 125 8.80 -18.15 -16.98
N PHE A 126 9.50 -18.15 -18.12
CA PHE A 126 9.59 -17.01 -19.03
C PHE A 126 8.22 -16.62 -19.63
N ARG A 127 7.20 -17.50 -19.57
CA ARG A 127 5.83 -17.18 -20.00
C ARG A 127 5.20 -16.06 -19.20
N PHE A 128 5.62 -15.85 -17.95
CA PHE A 128 5.20 -14.69 -17.18
C PHE A 128 5.80 -13.40 -17.77
N TYR A 129 7.10 -13.41 -18.10
CA TYR A 129 7.81 -12.25 -18.67
C TYR A 129 7.37 -11.89 -20.10
N ALA A 130 7.07 -12.87 -20.95
CA ALA A 130 6.58 -12.61 -22.31
C ALA A 130 5.21 -11.90 -22.34
N ARG A 131 4.42 -12.00 -21.27
CA ARG A 131 3.11 -11.33 -21.16
C ARG A 131 3.20 -9.87 -20.71
N TYR A 132 4.25 -9.46 -20.00
CA TYR A 132 4.46 -8.06 -19.60
C TYR A 132 5.27 -7.23 -20.60
N HIS A 133 5.95 -7.86 -21.57
CA HIS A 133 6.65 -7.14 -22.64
C HIS A 133 5.73 -6.58 -23.75
N LEU A 134 4.41 -6.70 -23.59
CA LEU A 134 3.39 -6.06 -24.41
C LEU A 134 2.31 -5.40 -23.53
N TYR A 135 2.66 -4.30 -22.86
CA TYR A 135 1.67 -3.36 -22.32
C TYR A 135 1.72 -2.04 -23.11
N PRO A 136 1.12 -1.95 -24.31
CA PRO A 136 0.65 -0.65 -24.78
C PRO A 136 -0.42 -0.12 -23.80
N PRO A 137 -0.51 1.20 -23.58
CA PRO A 137 -1.26 1.82 -22.47
C PRO A 137 -2.79 1.66 -22.52
N THR A 138 -3.36 0.83 -23.39
CA THR A 138 -4.79 0.81 -23.70
C THR A 138 -5.60 -0.32 -23.03
N VAL A 139 -4.97 -1.28 -22.32
CA VAL A 139 -5.67 -2.44 -21.72
C VAL A 139 -5.53 -2.58 -20.19
N ALA A 140 -5.31 -1.46 -19.48
CA ALA A 140 -5.37 -1.39 -18.01
C ALA A 140 -6.72 -1.83 -17.38
N ARG A 141 -7.73 -2.17 -18.20
CA ARG A 141 -9.08 -2.52 -17.75
C ARG A 141 -9.30 -4.02 -17.51
N ALA A 142 -8.37 -4.89 -17.93
CA ALA A 142 -8.52 -6.36 -17.81
C ALA A 142 -7.61 -7.01 -16.76
N ALA A 143 -6.60 -6.30 -16.23
CA ALA A 143 -5.70 -6.81 -15.17
C ALA A 143 -6.34 -6.85 -13.77
N GLY A 144 -7.66 -6.66 -13.67
CA GLY A 144 -8.42 -6.73 -12.42
C GLY A 144 -9.03 -8.09 -12.12
N GLU A 145 -8.83 -9.12 -12.94
CA GLU A 145 -9.55 -10.40 -12.81
C GLU A 145 -8.73 -11.50 -12.10
N ASP A 146 -7.40 -11.56 -12.24
CA ASP A 146 -6.58 -12.66 -11.72
C ASP A 146 -5.98 -12.36 -10.32
N ASP A 147 -5.70 -11.10 -10.01
CA ASP A 147 -5.39 -10.64 -8.65
C ASP A 147 -6.59 -10.81 -7.69
N ARG A 148 -7.79 -10.98 -8.23
CA ARG A 148 -8.97 -11.32 -7.41
C ARG A 148 -8.89 -12.73 -6.86
N GLN A 149 -8.27 -13.71 -7.52
CA GLN A 149 -8.25 -15.07 -6.97
C GLN A 149 -7.45 -15.12 -5.65
N PHE A 150 -6.33 -14.40 -5.55
CA PHE A 150 -5.54 -14.32 -4.31
C PHE A 150 -6.14 -13.35 -3.27
N ALA A 151 -6.84 -12.29 -3.71
CA ALA A 151 -7.53 -11.37 -2.80
C ALA A 151 -8.88 -11.91 -2.26
N LEU A 152 -9.50 -12.87 -2.95
CA LEU A 152 -10.80 -13.46 -2.58
C LEU A 152 -10.66 -14.62 -1.60
N GLU A 153 -9.51 -15.30 -1.56
CA GLU A 153 -9.14 -16.14 -0.42
C GLU A 153 -8.55 -15.25 0.68
N GLY A 154 -9.43 -14.45 1.28
CA GLY A 154 -9.15 -13.68 2.48
C GLY A 154 -8.63 -14.61 3.58
N GLY A 155 -7.30 -14.73 3.64
CA GLY A 155 -6.58 -15.33 4.74
C GLY A 155 -6.91 -14.56 6.00
N ARG A 156 -7.90 -15.04 6.75
CA ARG A 156 -8.08 -14.72 8.16
C ARG A 156 -6.88 -15.27 8.93
N SER A 157 -5.72 -14.62 8.80
CA SER A 157 -4.72 -14.69 9.84
C SER A 157 -5.26 -13.85 10.99
N THR A 158 -6.03 -14.50 11.87
CA THR A 158 -6.23 -13.96 13.20
C THR A 158 -4.85 -13.85 13.83
N CYS A 159 -4.27 -12.64 13.85
CA CYS A 159 -3.26 -12.29 14.82
C CYS A 159 -3.91 -12.41 16.20
N ARG A 160 -3.92 -13.64 16.74
CA ARG A 160 -4.26 -13.88 18.14
C ARG A 160 -3.21 -13.13 18.94
N ALA A 161 -3.62 -12.00 19.50
CA ALA A 161 -2.86 -11.24 20.48
C ALA A 161 -2.25 -12.23 21.48
N ARG A 162 -0.92 -12.39 21.39
CA ARG A 162 -0.18 -13.13 22.40
C ARG A 162 -0.31 -12.28 23.67
N ARG A 163 -0.80 -12.90 24.75
CA ARG A 163 -1.04 -12.22 26.04
C ARG A 163 0.20 -11.42 26.48
N PRO A 164 0.04 -10.29 27.18
CA PRO A 164 1.17 -9.52 27.66
C PRO A 164 1.98 -10.38 28.65
N HIS A 165 3.25 -10.61 28.33
CA HIS A 165 4.22 -11.08 29.32
C HIS A 165 4.79 -9.83 30.00
N PRO A 166 4.74 -9.70 31.34
CA PRO A 166 5.39 -8.60 32.02
C PRO A 166 6.91 -8.80 32.00
N SER A 167 7.64 -7.69 32.15
CA SER A 167 9.12 -7.54 32.28
C SER A 167 9.90 -7.76 30.96
N SER A 168 10.75 -6.86 30.45
CA SER A 168 11.41 -5.70 31.05
C SER A 168 11.82 -4.72 29.95
N CYS A 169 11.73 -3.43 30.26
CA CYS A 169 12.52 -2.40 29.60
C CYS A 169 14.02 -2.72 29.76
N LEU A 170 14.78 -2.71 28.67
CA LEU A 170 16.19 -2.36 28.73
C LEU A 170 16.57 -1.65 27.43
N SER A 171 16.76 -0.34 27.58
CA SER A 171 17.43 0.51 26.61
C SER A 171 18.86 0.03 26.40
N ILE A 172 19.24 -0.12 25.13
CA ILE A 172 20.53 0.33 24.59
C ILE A 172 20.20 1.07 23.30
#